data_AF-A0A3B8MDA8-F1
#
_entry.id   AF-A0A3B8MDA8-F1
#
_cell.length_a   1.000
_cell.length_b   1.000
_cell.length_c   1.000
_cell.angle_alpha   90.00
_cell.angle_beta   90.00
_cell.angle_gamma   90.00
#
_symmetry.space_group_name_H-M   'P 1'
#
loop_
_entity.id
_entity.type
_entity.pdbx_description
1 polymer ?
#
loop_
_entity_poly.entity_id
_entity_poly.type
_entity_poly.pdbx_seq_one_letter_code
_entity_poly.pdbx_strand_id
1 'polypeptide(L)' 'LDINLRGGSGVELLRILQRRNRHIPTIVISGCVSLDLTQQLLELRVKRIVAKPFDSARNLKEVDSLLASGR' A
#
# COMPACT_ATOMS: atom_id res chain seq x y z
N LEU A 1 3.20 -2.30 -2.96
CA LEU A 1 3.03 -3.59 -2.25
C LEU A 1 1.79 -4.29 -2.77
N ASP A 2 1.89 -5.55 -3.17
CA ASP A 2 0.72 -6.39 -3.46
C ASP A 2 0.15 -6.97 -2.16
N ILE A 3 -1.18 -7.13 -2.10
CA ILE A 3 -1.85 -7.78 -0.96
C ILE A 3 -1.76 -9.30 -1.07
N ASN A 4 -1.88 -9.82 -2.29
CA ASN A 4 -1.83 -11.25 -2.54
C ASN A 4 -0.42 -11.64 -2.97
N LEU A 5 0.44 -11.94 -2.00
CA LEU A 5 1.81 -12.40 -2.25
C LEU A 5 1.86 -13.93 -2.27
N ARG A 6 2.76 -14.50 -3.08
CA ARG A 6 3.06 -15.94 -2.95
C ARG A 6 3.79 -16.16 -1.62
N GLY A 7 3.24 -17.02 -0.78
CA GLY A 7 3.82 -17.34 0.54
C GLY A 7 3.37 -16.44 1.69
N GLY A 8 2.43 -15.50 1.49
CA GLY A 8 1.90 -14.69 2.58
C GLY A 8 0.99 -13.55 2.15
N SER A 9 0.61 -12.69 3.11
CA SER A 9 -0.24 -11.52 2.89
C SER A 9 0.57 -10.23 2.98
N GLY A 10 0.38 -9.32 2.03
CA GLY A 10 0.94 -7.96 2.11
C GLY A 10 0.43 -7.19 3.33
N VAL A 11 -0.78 -7.48 3.82
CA VAL A 11 -1.32 -6.90 5.06
C VAL A 11 -0.49 -7.34 6.26
N GLU A 12 -0.11 -8.62 6.32
CA GLU A 12 0.71 -9.13 7.43
C GLU A 12 2.10 -8.51 7.41
N LEU A 13 2.70 -8.31 6.22
CA LEU A 13 3.95 -7.58 6.10
C LEU A 13 3.84 -6.16 6.66
N LEU A 14 2.75 -5.44 6.36
CA LEU A 14 2.52 -4.10 6.90
C LEU A 14 2.38 -4.11 8.43
N ARG A 15 1.67 -5.10 8.99
CA ARG A 15 1.57 -5.28 10.45
C ARG A 15 2.93 -5.56 11.09
N ILE A 16 3.80 -6.34 10.44
CA ILE A 16 5.17 -6.59 10.92
C ILE A 16 5.99 -5.29 10.93
N LEU A 17 5.91 -4.49 9.86
CA LEU A 17 6.61 -3.20 9.77
C LEU A 17 6.15 -2.23 10.85
N GLN A 18 4.83 -2.14 11.07
CA GLN A 18 4.24 -1.30 12.12
C GLN A 18 4.69 -1.75 13.52
N ARG A 19 4.63 -3.06 13.82
CA ARG A 19 5.10 -3.61 15.11
C ARG A 19 6.59 -3.37 15.36
N ARG A 20 7.40 -3.28 14.31
CA ARG A 20 8.83 -2.93 14.37
C ARG A 20 9.08 -1.42 14.39
N ASN A 21 8.04 -0.60 14.55
CA ASN A 21 8.09 0.86 14.53
C ASN A 21 8.78 1.43 13.27
N ARG A 22 8.62 0.76 12.12
CA ARG A 22 9.14 1.20 10.82
C ARG A 22 8.03 1.85 10.01
N HIS A 23 8.09 3.18 9.90
CA HIS A 23 7.17 3.95 9.09
C HIS A 23 7.72 4.15 7.68
N ILE A 24 7.39 3.22 6.79
CA ILE A 24 7.75 3.32 5.37
C ILE A 24 6.50 3.76 4.60
N PRO A 25 6.52 4.91 3.90
CA PRO A 25 5.43 5.31 3.01
C PRO A 25 5.13 4.19 2.01
N THR A 26 3.92 3.63 2.09
CA THR A 26 3.55 2.45 1.29
C THR A 26 2.39 2.79 0.37
N ILE A 27 2.54 2.45 -0.90
CA ILE A 27 1.43 2.31 -1.86
C ILE A 27 1.06 0.84 -1.95
N VAL A 28 -0.22 0.53 -1.74
CA VAL A 28 -0.77 -0.80 -2.02
C VAL A 28 -1.33 -0.83 -3.43
N ILE A 29 -1.04 -1.90 -4.17
CA ILE A 29 -1.57 -2.16 -5.50
C ILE A 29 -2.28 -3.52 -5.48
N SER A 30 -3.61 -3.55 -5.58
CA SER A 30 -4.40 -4.79 -5.45
C SER A 30 -5.42 -4.95 -6.58
N GLY A 31 -5.62 -6.18 -7.06
CA GLY A 31 -6.68 -6.51 -8.02
C GLY A 31 -8.06 -6.73 -7.39
N CYS A 32 -8.13 -6.89 -6.07
CA CYS A 32 -9.38 -7.00 -5.34
C CYS A 32 -9.36 -6.00 -4.18
N VAL A 33 -10.24 -5.01 -4.21
CA VAL A 33 -10.36 -3.99 -3.17
C VAL A 33 -11.77 -4.08 -2.60
N SER A 34 -11.90 -4.66 -1.41
CA SER A 34 -13.14 -4.63 -0.63
C SER A 34 -13.14 -3.46 0.36
N LEU A 35 -14.32 -3.12 0.89
CA LEU A 35 -14.45 -2.10 1.94
C LEU A 35 -13.64 -2.49 3.18
N ASP A 36 -13.74 -3.74 3.63
CA ASP A 36 -13.03 -4.25 4.80
C ASP A 36 -11.51 -4.19 4.62
N LEU A 37 -11.00 -4.54 3.44
CA LEU A 37 -9.58 -4.42 3.13
C LEU A 37 -9.15 -2.95 3.14
N THR A 38 -9.98 -2.07 2.59
CA THR A 38 -9.70 -0.63 2.58
C THR A 38 -9.60 -0.07 4.00
N GLN A 39 -10.53 -0.44 4.89
CA GLN A 39 -10.50 -0.06 6.30
C GLN A 39 -9.23 -0.57 7.00
N GLN A 40 -8.87 -1.84 6.81
CA GLN A 40 -7.64 -2.40 7.37
C GLN A 40 -6.38 -1.65 6.90
N LEU A 41 -6.30 -1.30 5.62
CA LEU A 41 -5.15 -0.59 5.07
C LEU A 41 -5.07 0.87 5.57
N LEU A 42 -6.21 1.51 5.82
CA LEU A 42 -6.28 2.84 6.44
C LEU A 42 -5.77 2.81 7.88
N GLU A 43 -6.18 1.82 8.68
CA GLU A 43 -5.68 1.63 10.06
C GLU A 43 -4.16 1.41 10.10
N LEU A 44 -3.63 0.73 9.09
CA LEU A 44 -2.19 0.53 8.89
C LEU A 44 -1.46 1.77 8.33
N ARG A 45 -2.16 2.90 8.18
CA ARG A 45 -1.64 4.19 7.68
C ARG A 45 -0.99 4.09 6.30
N VAL A 46 -1.50 3.19 5.45
CA VAL A 46 -1.11 3.12 4.03
C VAL A 46 -1.44 4.45 3.38
N LYS A 47 -0.50 5.01 2.62
CA LYS A 47 -0.66 6.33 2.04
C LYS A 47 -1.60 6.34 0.84
N ARG A 48 -1.61 5.25 0.08
CA ARG A 48 -2.45 5.13 -1.11
C ARG A 48 -2.75 3.68 -1.45
N ILE A 49 -3.95 3.45 -1.96
CA ILE A 49 -4.39 2.17 -2.52
C ILE A 49 -4.67 2.40 -4.01
N VAL A 50 -4.17 1.52 -4.87
CA VAL A 50 -4.33 1.54 -6.32
C VAL A 50 -4.94 0.22 -6.76
N ALA A 51 -6.08 0.27 -7.45
CA ALA A 51 -6.72 -0.92 -7.99
C ALA A 51 -6.02 -1.39 -9.30
N LYS A 52 -5.92 -2.70 -9.52
CA LYS A 52 -5.50 -3.27 -10.82
C LYS A 52 -6.73 -3.50 -11.71
N PRO A 53 -6.61 -3.32 -13.05
CA PRO A 53 -5.46 -2.76 -13.74
C PRO A 53 -5.33 -1.24 -13.45
N PHE A 54 -4.09 -0.74 -13.49
CA PHE A 54 -3.80 0.67 -13.24
C PHE A 54 -3.07 1.31 -14.41
N ASP A 55 -3.26 2.62 -14.56
CA ASP A 55 -2.46 3.43 -15.46
C ASP A 55 -1.05 3.65 -14.87
N SER A 56 -0.03 3.22 -15.61
CA SER A 56 1.37 3.32 -15.19
C SER A 56 1.87 4.76 -15.12
N ALA A 57 1.44 5.64 -16.04
CA ALA A 57 1.83 7.05 -16.04
C ALA A 57 1.23 7.78 -14.84
N ARG A 58 -0.04 7.45 -14.50
CA ARG A 58 -0.67 7.95 -13.28
C ARG A 58 0.04 7.42 -12.02
N ASN A 59 0.41 6.14 -11.99
CA ASN A 59 1.09 5.54 -10.84
C ASN A 59 2.45 6.18 -10.56
N LEU A 60 3.24 6.48 -11.61
CA LEU A 60 4.53 7.16 -11.47
C LEU A 60 4.37 8.54 -10.79
N LYS A 61 3.38 9.33 -11.19
CA LYS A 61 3.09 10.62 -10.52
C LYS A 61 2.76 10.46 -9.04
N GLU A 62 2.10 9.37 -8.66
CA GLU A 62 1.78 9.08 -7.27
C GLU A 62 3.02 8.70 -6.46
N VAL A 63 3.95 7.95 -7.07
CA VAL A 63 5.25 7.65 -6.47
C VAL A 63 6.05 8.93 -6.26
N ASP A 64 6.13 9.80 -7.27
CA ASP A 64 6.84 11.09 -7.18
C ASP A 64 6.28 11.98 -6.07
N SER A 65 4.94 12.07 -5.96
CA SER A 65 4.26 12.81 -4.90
C SER A 65 4.59 12.27 -3.50
N LEU A 66 4.69 10.95 -3.36
CA LEU A 66 5.06 10.33 -2.08
C LEU A 66 6.51 10.54 -1.71
N LEU A 67 7.43 10.49 -2.67
CA LEU A 67 8.84 10.81 -2.43
C LEU A 67 9.03 12.28 -2.07
N ALA A 68 8.25 13.18 -2.66
CA ALA A 68 8.32 14.61 -2.36
C ALA A 68 7.81 14.95 -0.94
N SER A 69 6.83 14.21 -0.43
CA SER A 69 6.21 14.41 0.90
C SER A 69 6.91 13.69 2.05
N GLY A 70 7.91 12.84 1.76
CA GLY A 70 8.75 12.17 2.74
C GLY A 70 10.00 12.95 3.16
N ARG A 71 10.11 14.24 2.78
CA ARG A 71 11.16 15.18 3.20
C ARG A 71 10.72 15.99 4.42
#